data_AF-A0A2E7MM83-F1
#
_entry.id   AF-A0A2E7MM83-F1
#
_cell.length_a   1.000
_cell.length_b   1.000
_cell.length_c   1.000
_cell.angle_alpha   90.00
_cell.angle_beta   90.00
_cell.angle_gamma   90.00
#
_symmetry.space_group_name_H-M   'P 1'
#
loop_
_entity.id
_entity.type
_entity.pdbx_description
1 polymer ?
#
loop_
_entity_poly.entity_id
_entity_poly.type
_entity_poly.pdbx_seq_one_letter_code
_entity_poly.pdbx_strand_id
1 'polypeptide(L)'
;MDSATSLNSRFGKTLPFLGICFAAGFAIALWRQGVHFILTVTLGINLGMVLLGPYAAAALYPLRLNFAWGGHLRVLLCLLLATSTVLILAYFFTWSFLEFLMACTTAIAGTLLGHDAALAVLKLKSTRGAKLDFWMMVYFPAATCMAILGGYSILGFSAGLYRIVCSLIG
;
A
#
# COMPACT_ATOMS: atom_id res chain seq x y z
N MET A 1 31.35 7.76 -7.32
CA MET A 1 29.94 7.94 -7.74
C MET A 1 29.43 6.55 -8.04
N ASP A 2 28.81 5.92 -7.04
CA ASP A 2 28.56 4.48 -7.07
C ASP A 2 27.24 4.20 -7.80
N SER A 3 27.39 3.76 -9.06
CA SER A 3 26.34 3.41 -10.03
C SER A 3 25.38 2.31 -9.55
N ALA A 4 25.69 1.62 -8.45
CA ALA A 4 24.85 0.61 -7.80
C ALA A 4 23.73 1.19 -6.90
N THR A 5 23.71 2.51 -6.70
CA THR A 5 22.68 3.23 -5.90
C THR A 5 21.73 4.08 -6.75
N SER A 6 21.68 3.83 -8.06
CA SER A 6 20.75 4.55 -8.96
C SER A 6 19.30 4.12 -8.70
N LEU A 7 18.39 5.10 -8.65
CA LEU A 7 16.93 4.91 -8.56
C LEU A 7 16.41 3.80 -9.49
N ASN A 8 17.03 3.67 -10.67
CA ASN A 8 16.67 2.69 -11.69
C ASN A 8 16.86 1.23 -11.22
N SER A 9 17.95 0.94 -10.51
CA SER A 9 18.21 -0.41 -9.96
C SER A 9 17.21 -0.78 -8.85
N ARG A 10 16.74 0.21 -8.10
CA ARG A 10 15.73 0.05 -7.04
C ARG A 10 14.34 -0.13 -7.64
N PHE A 11 14.03 0.61 -8.70
CA PHE A 11 12.81 0.44 -9.51
C PHE A 11 12.71 -0.96 -10.11
N GLY A 12 13.81 -1.52 -10.63
CA GLY A 12 13.82 -2.89 -11.16
C GLY A 12 13.44 -3.95 -10.11
N LYS A 13 13.81 -3.74 -8.85
CA LYS A 13 13.45 -4.66 -7.74
C LYS A 13 12.02 -4.48 -7.23
N THR A 14 11.44 -3.29 -7.37
CA THR A 14 10.04 -3.01 -6.98
C THR A 14 9.03 -3.34 -8.08
N LEU A 15 9.49 -3.51 -9.32
CA LEU A 15 8.67 -3.85 -10.48
C LEU A 15 7.81 -5.13 -10.33
N PRO A 16 8.31 -6.27 -9.82
CA PRO A 16 7.47 -7.45 -9.63
C PRO A 16 6.35 -7.21 -8.60
N PHE A 17 6.63 -6.44 -7.55
CA PHE A 17 5.62 -6.05 -6.57
C PHE A 17 4.56 -5.13 -7.20
N LEU A 18 4.98 -4.13 -7.97
CA LEU A 18 4.08 -3.26 -8.73
C LEU A 18 3.21 -4.05 -9.71
N GLY A 19 3.76 -5.08 -10.36
CA GLY A 19 3.02 -5.99 -11.24
C GLY A 19 1.94 -6.79 -10.50
N ILE A 20 2.24 -7.28 -9.29
CA ILE A 20 1.25 -7.96 -8.44
C ILE A 20 0.14 -6.98 -8.01
N CYS A 21 0.51 -5.75 -7.60
CA CYS A 21 -0.44 -4.71 -7.24
C CYS A 21 -1.35 -4.32 -8.42
N PHE A 22 -0.79 -4.24 -9.62
CA PHE A 22 -1.53 -4.03 -10.85
C PHE A 22 -2.50 -5.19 -11.15
N ALA A 23 -2.04 -6.44 -11.06
CA ALA A 23 -2.88 -7.61 -11.26
C ALA A 23 -4.01 -7.68 -10.23
N ALA A 24 -3.75 -7.29 -8.97
CA ALA A 24 -4.75 -7.18 -7.92
C ALA A 24 -5.79 -6.10 -8.26
N GLY A 25 -5.37 -4.92 -8.71
CA GLY A 25 -6.28 -3.86 -9.18
C GLY A 25 -7.16 -4.31 -10.35
N PHE A 26 -6.57 -5.05 -11.30
CA PHE A 26 -7.29 -5.64 -12.42
C PHE A 26 -8.30 -6.71 -11.98
N ALA A 27 -7.91 -7.61 -11.07
CA ALA A 27 -8.82 -8.63 -10.52
C ALA A 27 -10.00 -8.00 -9.75
N ILE A 28 -9.75 -6.91 -9.02
CA ILE A 28 -10.82 -6.16 -8.33
C ILE A 28 -11.79 -5.55 -9.35
N ALA A 29 -11.28 -4.99 -10.45
CA ALA A 29 -12.12 -4.47 -11.53
C ALA A 29 -12.96 -5.57 -12.23
N LEU A 30 -12.43 -6.80 -12.35
CA LEU A 30 -13.21 -7.95 -12.85
C LEU A 30 -14.33 -8.34 -11.88
N TRP A 31 -14.07 -8.29 -10.58
CA TRP A 31 -15.05 -8.66 -9.56
C TRP A 31 -16.16 -7.61 -9.45
N ARG A 32 -15.80 -6.33 -9.27
CA ARG A 32 -16.78 -5.27 -8.97
C ARG A 32 -16.33 -3.92 -9.53
N GLN A 33 -17.12 -3.36 -10.44
CA GLN A 33 -16.84 -2.09 -11.14
C GLN A 33 -17.18 -0.81 -10.32
N GLY A 34 -17.25 -0.92 -8.99
CA GLY A 34 -17.56 0.22 -8.12
C GLY A 34 -16.35 1.11 -7.88
N VAL A 35 -16.39 2.37 -8.35
CA VAL A 35 -15.31 3.37 -8.16
C VAL A 35 -15.02 3.62 -6.68
N HIS A 36 -16.04 3.57 -5.82
CA HIS A 36 -15.85 3.69 -4.37
C HIS A 36 -14.99 2.56 -3.79
N PHE A 37 -15.08 1.36 -4.36
CA PHE A 37 -14.40 0.16 -3.87
C PHE A 37 -12.89 0.18 -4.14
N ILE A 38 -12.48 0.71 -5.30
CA ILE A 38 -11.04 0.85 -5.60
C ILE A 38 -10.41 2.00 -4.80
N LEU A 39 -11.19 3.06 -4.54
CA LEU A 39 -10.75 4.18 -3.70
C LEU A 39 -10.54 3.77 -2.25
N THR A 40 -11.42 2.96 -1.67
CA THR A 40 -11.24 2.45 -0.29
C THR A 40 -10.00 1.55 -0.17
N VAL A 41 -9.77 0.68 -1.15
CA VAL A 41 -8.57 -0.18 -1.21
C VAL A 41 -7.29 0.64 -1.31
N THR A 42 -7.25 1.61 -2.23
CA THR A 42 -6.05 2.43 -2.46
C THR A 42 -5.78 3.41 -1.31
N LEU A 43 -6.82 4.00 -0.71
CA LEU A 43 -6.70 4.80 0.50
C LEU A 43 -6.19 3.95 1.67
N GLY A 44 -6.76 2.76 1.89
CA GLY A 44 -6.35 1.86 2.97
C GLY A 44 -4.86 1.51 2.92
N ILE A 45 -4.35 1.15 1.74
CA ILE A 45 -2.92 0.83 1.57
C ILE A 45 -2.03 2.05 1.81
N ASN A 46 -2.37 3.23 1.27
CA ASN A 46 -1.56 4.44 1.43
C ASN A 46 -1.56 4.97 2.85
N LEU A 47 -2.73 5.07 3.49
CA LEU A 47 -2.84 5.45 4.90
C LEU A 47 -2.10 4.46 5.80
N GLY A 48 -2.20 3.17 5.49
CA GLY A 48 -1.41 2.12 6.12
C GLY A 48 0.10 2.38 5.99
N MET A 49 0.59 2.55 4.78
CA MET A 49 2.03 2.68 4.50
C MET A 49 2.65 3.98 5.02
N VAL A 50 1.96 5.12 4.86
CA VAL A 50 2.52 6.45 5.09
C VAL A 50 2.29 6.93 6.52
N LEU A 51 1.16 6.58 7.13
CA LEU A 51 0.80 7.05 8.46
C LEU A 51 0.94 5.93 9.49
N LEU A 52 0.13 4.88 9.36
CA LEU A 52 0.01 3.86 10.42
C LEU A 52 1.28 3.04 10.63
N GLY A 53 1.98 2.70 9.55
CA GLY A 53 3.24 1.94 9.61
C GLY A 53 4.35 2.69 10.38
N PRO A 54 4.67 3.94 10.02
CA PRO A 54 5.62 4.76 10.76
C PRO A 54 5.22 5.01 12.21
N TYR A 55 3.93 5.20 12.51
CA TYR A 55 3.43 5.31 13.89
C TYR A 55 3.65 4.02 14.69
N ALA A 56 3.35 2.85 14.10
CA ALA A 56 3.59 1.57 14.74
C ALA A 56 5.10 1.34 15.00
N ALA A 57 5.95 1.69 14.04
CA ALA A 57 7.41 1.59 14.20
C ALA A 57 7.94 2.55 15.28
N ALA A 58 7.42 3.77 15.32
CA ALA A 58 7.75 4.78 16.34
C ALA A 58 7.24 4.41 17.74
N ALA A 59 6.18 3.60 17.86
CA ALA A 59 5.75 3.06 19.15
C ALA A 59 6.67 1.92 19.62
N LEU A 60 7.05 1.00 18.72
CA LEU A 60 7.85 -0.19 19.05
C LEU A 60 9.34 0.09 19.27
N TYR A 61 9.90 1.06 18.56
CA TYR A 61 11.34 1.39 18.62
C TYR A 61 11.81 1.96 19.98
N PRO A 62 11.17 2.98 20.57
CA PRO A 62 11.57 3.53 21.87
C PRO A 62 11.29 2.55 23.01
N LEU A 63 10.24 1.73 22.92
CA LEU A 63 9.89 0.75 23.95
C LEU A 63 10.79 -0.50 23.94
N ARG A 64 11.71 -0.65 22.96
CA ARG A 64 12.57 -1.85 22.75
C ARG A 64 11.81 -3.20 22.75
N LEU A 65 10.49 -3.16 22.60
CA LEU A 65 9.59 -4.31 22.67
C LEU A 65 9.78 -5.31 21.53
N ASN A 66 10.50 -4.91 20.48
CA ASN A 66 10.84 -5.78 19.35
C ASN A 66 11.65 -7.02 19.80
N PHE A 67 12.39 -6.92 20.91
CA PHE A 67 13.20 -8.02 21.45
C PHE A 67 12.46 -8.90 22.47
N ALA A 68 11.41 -8.39 23.10
CA ALA A 68 10.76 -9.04 24.24
C ALA A 68 9.80 -10.19 23.87
N TRP A 69 9.37 -10.27 22.60
CA TRP A 69 8.36 -11.26 22.17
C TRP A 69 8.56 -11.78 20.74
N GLY A 70 9.82 -11.94 20.32
CA GLY A 70 10.16 -12.62 19.05
C GLY A 70 9.55 -11.99 17.78
N GLY A 71 9.21 -10.70 17.80
CA GLY A 71 8.60 -10.01 16.66
C GLY A 71 7.08 -10.22 16.48
N HIS A 72 6.40 -11.04 17.28
CA HIS A 72 4.94 -11.21 17.19
C HIS A 72 4.16 -9.95 17.61
N LEU A 73 4.70 -9.19 18.56
CA LEU A 73 4.11 -7.93 19.03
C LEU A 73 3.96 -6.90 17.90
N ARG A 74 4.85 -6.95 16.90
CA ARG A 74 4.80 -6.11 15.72
C ARG A 74 3.52 -6.32 14.93
N VAL A 75 3.22 -7.58 14.62
CA VAL A 75 2.06 -7.94 13.82
C VAL A 75 0.79 -7.61 14.58
N LEU A 76 0.76 -7.92 15.88
CA LEU A 76 -0.37 -7.59 16.76
C LEU A 76 -0.65 -6.08 16.78
N LEU A 77 0.39 -5.26 16.96
CA LEU A 77 0.24 -3.80 17.03
C LEU A 77 -0.20 -3.22 15.68
N CYS A 78 0.39 -3.67 14.57
CA CYS A 78 -0.01 -3.25 13.23
C CYS A 78 -1.46 -3.65 12.92
N LEU A 79 -1.87 -4.86 13.33
CA LEU A 79 -3.23 -5.36 13.14
C LEU A 79 -4.22 -4.55 13.98
N LEU A 80 -3.90 -4.25 15.23
CA LEU A 80 -4.76 -3.47 16.11
C LEU A 80 -4.88 -2.01 15.64
N LEU A 81 -3.78 -1.39 15.18
CA LEU A 81 -3.80 -0.02 14.66
C LEU A 81 -4.59 0.07 13.33
N ALA A 82 -4.37 -0.90 12.43
CA ALA A 82 -5.07 -0.93 11.15
C ALA A 82 -6.57 -1.23 11.31
N THR A 83 -6.95 -2.20 12.14
CA THR A 83 -8.36 -2.55 12.35
C THR A 83 -9.12 -1.46 13.10
N SER A 84 -8.52 -0.85 14.14
CA SER A 84 -9.15 0.26 14.87
C SER A 84 -9.40 1.49 13.99
N THR A 85 -8.44 1.86 13.15
CA THR A 85 -8.62 2.99 12.22
C THR A 85 -9.64 2.70 11.12
N VAL A 86 -9.62 1.50 10.56
CA VAL A 86 -10.63 1.08 9.57
C VAL A 86 -12.04 1.02 10.18
N LEU A 87 -12.17 0.58 11.44
CA LEU A 87 -13.46 0.60 12.16
C LEU A 87 -14.02 2.03 12.31
N ILE A 88 -13.16 2.99 12.67
CA ILE A 88 -13.55 4.40 12.78
C ILE A 88 -13.99 4.93 11.41
N LEU A 89 -13.22 4.68 10.35
CA LEU A 89 -13.60 5.11 8.99
C LEU A 89 -14.90 4.44 8.53
N ALA A 90 -15.08 3.14 8.78
CA ALA A 90 -16.28 2.43 8.38
C ALA A 90 -17.54 2.98 9.06
N TYR A 91 -17.41 3.41 10.32
CA TYR A 91 -18.47 4.10 11.05
C TYR A 91 -18.83 5.45 10.39
N PHE A 92 -17.84 6.26 10.03
CA PHE A 92 -18.08 7.58 9.41
C PHE A 92 -18.61 7.50 7.98
N PHE A 93 -18.12 6.56 7.17
CA PHE A 93 -18.45 6.44 5.76
C PHE A 93 -19.58 5.45 5.47
N THR A 94 -20.20 4.86 6.52
CA THR A 94 -21.30 3.89 6.40
C THR A 94 -21.00 2.76 5.41
N TRP A 95 -19.79 2.20 5.48
CA TRP A 95 -19.32 1.20 4.52
C TRP A 95 -20.10 -0.11 4.58
N SER A 96 -20.27 -0.74 3.42
CA SER A 96 -20.78 -2.11 3.34
C SER A 96 -19.77 -3.10 3.94
N PHE A 97 -20.25 -4.26 4.39
CA PHE A 97 -19.40 -5.29 5.01
C PHE A 97 -18.20 -5.71 4.13
N LEU A 98 -18.40 -5.78 2.81
CA LEU A 98 -17.34 -6.10 1.86
C LEU A 98 -16.28 -4.99 1.75
N GLU A 99 -16.70 -3.72 1.78
CA GLU A 99 -15.77 -2.58 1.77
C GLU A 99 -14.95 -2.53 3.06
N PHE A 100 -15.60 -2.80 4.20
CA PHE A 100 -14.92 -2.92 5.48
C PHE A 100 -13.85 -4.02 5.48
N LEU A 101 -14.18 -5.21 4.96
CA LEU A 101 -13.27 -6.35 4.97
C LEU A 101 -12.06 -6.11 4.04
N MET A 102 -12.29 -5.50 2.88
CA MET A 102 -11.22 -5.11 1.96
C MET A 102 -10.37 -3.97 2.52
N ALA A 103 -10.98 -2.96 3.15
CA ALA A 103 -10.25 -1.89 3.81
C ALA A 103 -9.39 -2.44 4.96
N CYS A 104 -9.89 -3.40 5.74
CA CYS A 104 -9.11 -4.05 6.80
C CYS A 104 -7.88 -4.77 6.24
N THR A 105 -8.07 -5.66 5.27
CA THR A 105 -6.96 -6.46 4.72
C THR A 105 -5.90 -5.58 4.06
N THR A 106 -6.33 -4.55 3.34
CA THR A 106 -5.45 -3.62 2.62
C THR A 106 -4.75 -2.63 3.56
N ALA A 107 -5.42 -2.14 4.60
CA ALA A 107 -4.80 -1.32 5.64
C ALA A 107 -3.79 -2.11 6.47
N ILE A 108 -4.06 -3.38 6.80
CA ILE A 108 -3.11 -4.24 7.49
C ILE A 108 -1.86 -4.44 6.63
N ALA A 109 -2.02 -4.79 5.36
CA ALA A 109 -0.92 -4.96 4.43
C ALA A 109 -0.09 -3.67 4.28
N GLY A 110 -0.77 -2.53 4.09
CA GLY A 110 -0.11 -1.23 4.02
C GLY A 110 0.66 -0.87 5.29
N THR A 111 0.06 -1.11 6.45
CA THR A 111 0.66 -0.81 7.77
C THR A 111 1.91 -1.66 8.02
N LEU A 112 1.88 -2.95 7.68
CA LEU A 112 3.04 -3.84 7.81
C LEU A 112 4.21 -3.39 6.92
N LEU A 113 3.91 -3.03 5.66
CA LEU A 113 4.91 -2.55 4.70
C LEU A 113 5.48 -1.19 5.12
N GLY A 114 4.63 -0.25 5.56
CA GLY A 114 5.05 1.04 6.09
C GLY A 114 5.90 0.93 7.34
N HIS A 115 5.56 0.01 8.24
CA HIS A 115 6.34 -0.27 9.45
C HIS A 115 7.75 -0.77 9.12
N ASP A 116 7.89 -1.72 8.18
CA ASP A 116 9.22 -2.20 7.77
C ASP A 116 10.05 -1.12 7.08
N ALA A 117 9.42 -0.33 6.21
CA ALA A 117 10.07 0.81 5.59
C ALA A 117 10.57 1.81 6.64
N ALA A 118 9.76 2.13 7.65
CA ALA A 118 10.13 3.04 8.73
C ALA A 118 11.26 2.49 9.62
N LEU A 119 11.25 1.19 9.95
CA LEU A 119 12.36 0.58 10.69
C LEU A 119 13.67 0.53 9.88
N ALA A 120 13.59 0.22 8.58
CA ALA A 120 14.75 0.27 7.70
C ALA A 120 15.35 1.69 7.67
N VAL A 121 14.50 2.71 7.59
CA VAL A 121 14.88 4.13 7.68
C VAL A 121 15.54 4.47 9.01
N LEU A 122 14.97 4.04 10.13
CA LEU A 122 15.53 4.30 11.47
C LEU A 122 16.88 3.61 11.68
N LYS A 123 17.06 2.38 11.19
CA LYS A 123 18.34 1.66 11.20
C LYS A 123 19.39 2.36 10.32
N LEU A 124 19.00 2.83 9.14
CA LEU A 124 19.88 3.63 8.27
C LEU A 124 20.31 4.92 8.96
N LYS A 125 19.39 5.64 9.62
CA LYS A 125 19.69 6.86 10.39
C LYS A 125 20.65 6.60 11.56
N SER A 126 20.59 5.42 12.18
CA SER A 126 21.54 5.02 13.24
C SER A 126 22.97 4.79 12.71
N THR A 127 23.13 4.61 11.39
CA THR A 127 24.42 4.38 10.75
C THR A 127 24.95 5.73 10.26
N ARG A 128 25.95 6.31 10.95
CA ARG A 128 26.52 7.63 10.61
C ARG A 128 26.88 7.70 9.12
N GLY A 129 26.20 8.57 8.37
CA GLY A 129 26.52 8.88 6.97
C GLY A 129 25.55 8.32 5.92
N ALA A 130 24.55 7.50 6.29
CA ALA A 130 23.53 7.07 5.33
C ALA A 130 22.59 8.24 4.98
N LYS A 131 22.64 8.71 3.73
CA LYS A 131 21.66 9.67 3.20
C LYS A 131 20.32 8.96 3.04
N LEU A 132 19.30 9.47 3.72
CA LEU A 132 17.95 8.95 3.62
C LEU A 132 17.28 9.52 2.36
N ASP A 133 16.88 8.66 1.44
CA ASP A 133 16.06 9.08 0.29
C ASP A 133 14.59 9.23 0.75
N PHE A 134 14.28 10.34 1.43
CA PHE A 134 12.92 10.71 1.84
C PHE A 134 11.91 10.56 0.69
N TRP A 135 12.34 10.95 -0.51
CA TRP A 135 11.58 10.80 -1.74
C TRP A 135 11.13 9.36 -2.01
N MET A 136 11.97 8.35 -1.72
CA MET A 136 11.62 6.95 -1.98
C MET A 136 10.53 6.43 -1.02
N MET A 137 10.44 7.01 0.18
CA MET A 137 9.38 6.71 1.16
C MET A 137 8.01 7.22 0.72
N VAL A 138 7.97 8.25 -0.14
CA VAL A 138 6.73 8.82 -0.70
C VAL A 138 6.43 8.25 -2.09
N TYR A 139 7.45 8.09 -2.95
CA TYR A 139 7.29 7.55 -4.30
C TYR A 139 6.82 6.10 -4.30
N PHE A 140 7.28 5.27 -3.36
CA PHE A 140 6.91 3.85 -3.35
C PHE A 140 5.41 3.61 -3.05
N PRO A 141 4.81 4.22 -2.01
CA PRO A 141 3.35 4.17 -1.82
C PRO A 141 2.58 4.76 -3.01
N ALA A 142 3.03 5.90 -3.55
CA ALA A 142 2.38 6.54 -4.69
C ALA A 142 2.41 5.65 -5.95
N ALA A 143 3.55 5.02 -6.25
CA ALA A 143 3.68 4.09 -7.38
C ALA A 143 2.80 2.84 -7.18
N THR A 144 2.71 2.34 -5.94
CA THR A 144 1.82 1.22 -5.60
C THR A 144 0.36 1.58 -5.84
N CYS A 145 -0.05 2.78 -5.46
CA CYS A 145 -1.39 3.32 -5.72
C CYS A 145 -1.67 3.41 -7.22
N MET A 146 -0.76 4.01 -7.98
CA MET A 146 -0.88 4.17 -9.42
C MET A 146 -0.91 2.83 -10.15
N ALA A 147 -0.18 1.81 -9.67
CA ALA A 147 -0.24 0.47 -10.23
C ALA A 147 -1.62 -0.18 -10.02
N ILE A 148 -2.19 -0.08 -8.81
CA ILE A 148 -3.52 -0.61 -8.50
C ILE A 148 -4.61 0.11 -9.32
N LEU A 149 -4.56 1.44 -9.37
CA LEU A 149 -5.49 2.24 -10.18
C LEU A 149 -5.34 1.93 -11.67
N GLY A 150 -4.10 1.81 -12.17
CA GLY A 150 -3.83 1.45 -13.56
C GLY A 150 -4.40 0.08 -13.93
N GLY A 151 -4.25 -0.92 -13.06
CA GLY A 151 -4.86 -2.24 -13.25
C GLY A 151 -6.39 -2.18 -13.29
N TYR A 152 -6.99 -1.39 -12.41
CA TYR A 152 -8.45 -1.19 -12.38
C TYR A 152 -8.97 -0.47 -13.64
N SER A 153 -8.29 0.60 -14.06
CA SER A 153 -8.70 1.45 -15.18
C SER A 153 -8.61 0.77 -16.55
N ILE A 154 -7.76 -0.24 -16.71
CA ILE A 154 -7.59 -0.96 -17.98
C ILE A 154 -8.86 -1.69 -18.41
N LEU A 155 -9.68 -2.16 -17.47
CA LEU A 155 -10.98 -2.76 -17.80
C LEU A 155 -12.01 -1.75 -18.28
N GLY A 156 -12.01 -0.55 -17.71
CA GLY A 156 -12.83 0.56 -18.22
C GLY A 156 -12.41 0.98 -19.63
N PHE A 157 -11.10 1.02 -19.89
CA PHE A 157 -10.56 1.33 -21.20
C PHE A 157 -10.87 0.25 -22.25
N SER A 158 -10.69 -1.04 -21.92
CA SER A 158 -10.96 -2.15 -22.84
C SER A 158 -12.45 -2.31 -23.13
N ALA A 159 -13.32 -2.13 -22.14
CA ALA A 159 -14.78 -2.13 -22.34
C ALA A 159 -15.26 -0.95 -23.19
N GLY A 160 -14.66 0.23 -23.01
CA GLY A 160 -14.91 1.40 -23.86
C GLY A 160 -14.47 1.18 -25.31
N LEU A 161 -13.27 0.62 -25.50
CA LEU A 161 -12.73 0.30 -26.83
C LEU A 161 -13.61 -0.74 -27.55
N TYR A 162 -14.06 -1.78 -26.85
CA TYR A 162 -14.96 -2.79 -27.40
C TYR A 162 -16.27 -2.17 -27.92
N ARG A 163 -16.88 -1.26 -27.15
CA ARG A 163 -18.11 -0.56 -27.58
C ARG A 163 -17.88 0.30 -28.82
N ILE A 164 -16.75 1.01 -28.89
CA ILE A 164 -16.39 1.83 -30.06
C ILE A 164 -16.22 0.94 -31.30
N VAL A 165 -15.51 -0.18 -31.17
CA VAL A 165 -15.31 -1.15 -32.27
C VAL A 165 -16.65 -1.75 -32.72
N CYS A 166 -17.52 -2.16 -31.79
CA CYS A 166 -18.86 -2.63 -32.12
C CYS A 166 -19.71 -1.56 -32.82
N SER A 167 -19.57 -0.27 -32.46
CA SER A 167 -20.29 0.83 -33.12
C SER A 167 -19.71 1.24 -34.49
N LEU A 168 -18.51 0.79 -34.82
CA LEU A 168 -17.83 1.06 -36.10
C LEU A 168 -18.04 -0.07 -37.12
N ILE A 169 -18.29 -1.29 -36.62
CA ILE A 169 -18.54 -2.49 -37.42
C ILE A 169 -20.05 -2.70 -37.67
N GLY A 170 -20.91 -1.99 -36.91
CA GLY A 170 -22.37 -1.96 -37.07
C GLY A 170 -22.86 -0.69 -37.74
#